data_AF-A0A7K1FUG9-F1
#
_entry.id   AF-A0A7K1FUG9-F1
#
_cell.length_a   1.000
_cell.length_b   1.000
_cell.length_c   1.000
_cell.angle_alpha   90.00
_cell.angle_beta   90.00
_cell.angle_gamma   90.00
#
_symmetry.space_group_name_H-M   'P 1'
#
loop_
_entity.id
_entity.type
_entity.pdbx_description
1 polymer ?
#
loop_
_entity_poly.entity_id
_entity_poly.type
_entity_poly.pdbx_seq_one_letter_code
_entity_poly.pdbx_strand_id
1 'polypeptide(L)'
;MNVVEEEANSFYRDLFSRGKIHNLANYKSDLTLKLYDFNKNRDKLDFLKILRIKAVTDMDNHMKNCNGCGYEKEKKIGIFAIDQEIDDINRFYTYQPQPEQAFTNQEESNLHSKLNDILSELEKQGFGQQIIFDEIEDLKNHFNLGKKTWFQLLKGKLIDLTTEKILEKTIIASIFRTLSEGFQEVSKLIE
;
A
#
# COMPACT_ATOMS: atom_id res chain seq x y z
N MET A 1 -17.55 -7.27 8.35
CA MET A 1 -16.42 -8.19 8.10
C MET A 1 -16.37 -8.44 6.61
N ASN A 2 -15.20 -8.38 5.98
CA ASN A 2 -15.08 -8.80 4.58
C ASN A 2 -14.78 -10.31 4.51
N VAL A 3 -14.92 -10.93 3.34
CA VAL A 3 -14.71 -12.38 3.16
C VAL A 3 -13.31 -12.80 3.59
N VAL A 4 -12.28 -11.99 3.31
CA VAL A 4 -10.88 -12.27 3.70
C VAL A 4 -10.74 -12.35 5.23
N GLU A 5 -11.41 -11.46 5.95
CA GLU A 5 -11.42 -11.41 7.41
C GLU A 5 -12.18 -12.59 8.02
N GLU A 6 -13.29 -13.01 7.41
CA GLU A 6 -14.03 -14.24 7.75
C GLU A 6 -13.15 -15.50 7.60
N GLU A 7 -12.47 -15.63 6.46
CA GLU A 7 -11.55 -16.73 6.18
C GLU A 7 -10.37 -16.74 7.16
N ALA A 8 -9.78 -15.58 7.46
CA ALA A 8 -8.70 -15.47 8.44
C ALA A 8 -9.15 -15.85 9.85
N ASN A 9 -10.37 -15.46 10.25
CA ASN A 9 -10.96 -15.85 11.52
C ASN A 9 -11.16 -17.37 11.63
N SER A 10 -11.69 -18.00 10.57
CA SER A 10 -11.91 -19.44 10.57
C SER A 10 -10.60 -20.19 10.61
N PHE A 11 -9.69 -19.85 9.69
CA PHE A 11 -8.39 -20.50 9.62
C PHE A 11 -7.59 -20.36 10.90
N TYR A 12 -7.62 -19.22 11.58
CA TYR A 12 -6.95 -19.04 12.87
C TYR A 12 -7.42 -20.06 13.92
N ARG A 13 -8.73 -20.28 14.02
CA ARG A 13 -9.29 -21.25 14.97
C ARG A 13 -8.83 -22.66 14.65
N ASP A 14 -8.80 -23.01 13.37
CA ASP A 14 -8.41 -24.35 12.91
C ASP A 14 -6.91 -24.59 13.08
N LEU A 15 -6.09 -23.59 12.73
CA LEU A 15 -4.63 -23.64 12.78
C LEU A 15 -4.09 -23.73 14.21
N PHE A 16 -4.79 -23.19 15.20
CA PHE A 16 -4.38 -23.22 16.61
C PHE A 16 -5.32 -24.06 17.49
N SER A 17 -6.13 -24.94 16.88
CA SER A 17 -6.97 -25.89 17.60
C SER A 17 -6.13 -26.97 18.28
N ARG A 18 -6.50 -27.35 19.52
CA ARG A 18 -5.73 -28.31 20.34
C ARG A 18 -5.64 -29.67 19.65
N GLY A 19 -4.41 -30.18 19.46
CA GLY A 19 -4.17 -31.59 19.11
C GLY A 19 -3.21 -31.86 17.94
N LYS A 20 -2.79 -30.83 17.19
CA LYS A 20 -1.76 -30.97 16.16
C LYS A 20 -0.39 -30.55 16.71
N ILE A 21 0.66 -31.31 16.40
CA ILE A 21 2.04 -30.91 16.70
C ILE A 21 2.42 -29.85 15.67
N HIS A 22 2.42 -28.58 16.07
CA HIS A 22 2.73 -27.51 15.15
C HIS A 22 4.23 -27.22 15.12
N ASN A 23 4.93 -27.87 14.19
CA ASN A 23 6.28 -27.48 13.81
C ASN A 23 6.22 -26.50 12.62
N LEU A 24 7.36 -25.91 12.27
CA LEU A 24 7.45 -24.93 11.18
C LEU A 24 6.94 -25.50 9.84
N ALA A 25 7.24 -26.75 9.52
CA ALA A 25 6.83 -27.36 8.26
C ALA A 25 5.30 -27.47 8.16
N ASN A 26 4.63 -27.81 9.26
CA ASN A 26 3.17 -27.91 9.30
C ASN A 26 2.52 -26.54 9.13
N TYR A 27 3.02 -25.50 9.81
CA TYR A 27 2.51 -24.13 9.61
C TYR A 27 2.67 -23.67 8.17
N LYS A 28 3.83 -23.90 7.57
CA LYS A 28 4.07 -23.56 6.16
C LYS A 28 3.09 -24.28 5.24
N SER A 29 2.97 -25.61 5.38
CA SER A 29 2.07 -26.40 4.54
C SER A 29 0.61 -25.91 4.64
N ASP A 30 0.11 -25.69 5.85
CA ASP A 30 -1.26 -25.24 6.07
C ASP A 30 -1.49 -23.83 5.50
N LEU A 31 -0.54 -22.91 5.70
CA LEU A 31 -0.58 -21.55 5.14
C LEU A 31 -0.56 -21.58 3.61
N THR A 32 0.40 -22.28 3.00
CA THR A 32 0.53 -22.36 1.55
C THR A 32 -0.75 -22.93 0.92
N LEU A 33 -1.31 -24.00 1.50
CA LEU A 33 -2.59 -24.57 1.04
C LEU A 33 -3.71 -23.55 1.10
N LYS A 34 -3.84 -22.83 2.21
CA LYS A 34 -4.89 -21.82 2.37
C LYS A 34 -4.72 -20.64 1.42
N LEU A 35 -3.49 -20.23 1.14
CA LEU A 35 -3.19 -19.12 0.25
C LEU A 35 -3.58 -19.41 -1.21
N TYR A 36 -3.73 -20.68 -1.62
CA TYR A 36 -4.24 -21.02 -2.95
C TYR A 36 -5.73 -20.67 -3.14
N ASP A 37 -6.49 -20.50 -2.07
CA ASP A 37 -7.90 -20.07 -2.17
C ASP A 37 -8.03 -18.62 -2.67
N PHE A 38 -6.96 -17.83 -2.59
CA PHE A 38 -6.94 -16.42 -2.97
C PHE A 38 -6.21 -16.22 -4.30
N ASN A 39 -6.90 -15.67 -5.29
CA ASN A 39 -6.28 -15.40 -6.60
C ASN A 39 -5.38 -14.16 -6.58
N LYS A 40 -5.72 -13.13 -5.80
CA LYS A 40 -5.00 -11.85 -5.77
C LYS A 40 -3.99 -11.84 -4.63
N ASN A 41 -2.76 -11.41 -4.92
CA ASN A 41 -1.71 -11.23 -3.90
C ASN A 41 -2.13 -10.23 -2.81
N ARG A 42 -2.96 -9.23 -3.14
CA ARG A 42 -3.53 -8.31 -2.15
C ARG A 42 -4.37 -9.06 -1.10
N ASP A 43 -5.26 -9.95 -1.54
CA ASP A 43 -6.15 -10.68 -0.64
C ASP A 43 -5.36 -11.66 0.24
N LYS A 44 -4.31 -12.29 -0.33
CA LYS A 44 -3.33 -13.10 0.42
C LYS A 44 -2.64 -12.28 1.51
N LEU A 45 -2.15 -11.09 1.17
CA LEU A 45 -1.47 -10.20 2.13
C LEU A 45 -2.42 -9.73 3.22
N ASP A 46 -3.64 -9.35 2.88
CA ASP A 46 -4.66 -8.93 3.85
C ASP A 46 -5.01 -10.08 4.81
N PHE A 47 -5.20 -11.30 4.27
CA PHE A 47 -5.39 -12.52 5.06
C PHE A 47 -4.25 -12.75 6.06
N LEU A 48 -3.00 -12.75 5.58
CA LEU A 48 -1.81 -13.00 6.41
C LEU A 48 -1.62 -11.95 7.50
N LYS A 49 -1.84 -10.67 7.19
CA LYS A 49 -1.76 -9.57 8.17
C LYS A 49 -2.79 -9.73 9.29
N ILE A 50 -4.03 -10.08 8.95
CA ILE A 50 -5.08 -10.33 9.94
C ILE A 50 -4.70 -11.52 10.82
N LEU A 51 -4.20 -12.60 10.21
CA LEU A 51 -3.78 -13.80 10.92
C LEU A 51 -2.62 -13.52 11.88
N ARG A 52 -1.63 -12.74 11.44
CA ARG A 52 -0.49 -12.30 12.24
C ARG A 52 -0.93 -11.49 13.46
N ILE A 53 -1.77 -10.46 13.26
CA ILE A 53 -2.27 -9.61 14.34
C ILE A 53 -2.97 -10.45 15.40
N LYS A 54 -3.79 -11.42 14.98
CA LYS A 54 -4.46 -12.34 15.90
C LYS A 54 -3.48 -13.21 16.67
N ALA A 55 -2.51 -13.82 15.99
CA ALA A 55 -1.52 -14.68 16.63
C ALA A 55 -0.71 -13.93 17.69
N VAL A 56 -0.27 -12.70 17.39
CA VAL A 56 0.43 -11.82 18.34
C VAL A 56 -0.49 -11.45 19.51
N THR A 57 -1.71 -11.00 19.23
CA THR A 57 -2.66 -10.58 20.28
C THR A 57 -3.02 -11.73 21.23
N ASP A 58 -3.25 -12.92 20.71
CA ASP A 58 -3.55 -14.13 21.50
C ASP A 58 -2.33 -14.56 22.34
N MET A 59 -1.13 -14.51 21.74
CA MET A 59 0.13 -14.75 22.45
C MET A 59 0.29 -13.75 23.62
N ASP A 60 0.20 -12.46 23.36
CA ASP A 60 0.36 -11.41 24.38
C ASP A 60 -0.69 -11.55 25.50
N ASN A 61 -1.94 -11.86 25.14
CA ASN A 61 -3.00 -12.08 26.12
C ASN A 61 -2.76 -13.33 26.98
N HIS A 62 -2.26 -14.42 26.40
CA HIS A 62 -1.89 -15.61 27.14
C HIS A 62 -0.72 -15.33 28.10
N MET A 63 0.30 -14.61 27.63
CA MET A 63 1.53 -14.35 28.40
C MET A 63 1.29 -13.50 29.66
N LYS A 64 0.22 -12.69 29.70
CA LYS A 64 -0.15 -11.90 30.90
C LYS A 64 -0.36 -12.76 32.16
N ASN A 65 -0.83 -14.00 32.00
CA ASN A 65 -1.19 -14.89 33.11
C ASN A 65 -0.47 -16.25 33.03
N CYS A 66 0.59 -16.35 32.23
CA CYS A 66 1.29 -17.62 31.98
C CYS A 66 2.43 -17.83 32.97
N ASN A 67 2.43 -18.96 33.67
CA ASN A 67 3.49 -19.34 34.63
C ASN A 67 4.51 -20.32 34.04
N GLY A 68 4.71 -20.26 32.71
CA GLY A 68 5.61 -21.14 31.96
C GLY A 68 4.86 -22.28 31.26
N CYS A 69 4.69 -22.16 29.95
CA CYS A 69 4.21 -23.26 29.10
C CYS A 69 4.82 -23.15 27.69
N GLY A 70 4.67 -24.20 26.88
CA GLY A 70 5.20 -24.24 25.51
C GLY A 70 4.47 -23.34 24.51
N TYR A 71 3.38 -22.68 24.91
CA TYR A 71 2.49 -21.91 24.05
C TYR A 71 3.19 -20.73 23.35
N GLU A 72 4.04 -20.00 24.06
CA GLU A 72 4.80 -18.88 23.48
C GLU A 72 5.68 -19.36 22.33
N LYS A 73 6.40 -20.48 22.54
CA LYS A 73 7.29 -21.06 21.54
C LYS A 73 6.51 -21.49 20.30
N GLU A 74 5.36 -22.15 20.50
CA GLU A 74 4.49 -22.58 19.41
C GLU A 74 3.95 -21.38 18.60
N LYS A 75 3.44 -20.35 19.27
CA LYS A 75 2.96 -19.12 18.62
C LYS A 75 4.05 -18.40 17.85
N LYS A 76 5.28 -18.31 18.40
CA LYS A 76 6.42 -17.71 17.70
C LYS A 76 6.77 -18.44 16.40
N ILE A 77 6.68 -19.77 16.38
CA ILE A 77 6.91 -20.56 15.15
C ILE A 77 5.82 -20.26 14.12
N GLY A 78 4.55 -20.19 14.53
CA GLY A 78 3.45 -19.83 13.63
C GLY A 78 3.56 -18.40 13.08
N ILE A 79 3.88 -17.42 13.94
CA ILE A 79 4.12 -16.03 13.54
C ILE A 79 5.28 -15.95 12.54
N PHE A 80 6.39 -16.65 12.82
CA PHE A 80 7.53 -16.71 11.91
C PHE A 80 7.15 -17.28 10.53
N ALA A 81 6.32 -18.34 10.47
CA ALA A 81 5.85 -18.89 9.21
C ALA A 81 5.00 -17.87 8.42
N ILE A 82 4.12 -17.13 9.11
CA ILE A 82 3.30 -16.07 8.50
C ILE A 82 4.19 -14.96 7.96
N ASP A 83 5.19 -14.52 8.72
CA ASP A 83 6.12 -13.45 8.31
C ASP A 83 6.89 -13.84 7.04
N GLN A 84 7.34 -15.10 6.91
CA GLN A 84 8.00 -15.57 5.70
C GLN A 84 7.09 -15.54 4.47
N GLU A 85 5.83 -15.96 4.59
CA GLU A 85 4.87 -15.89 3.47
C GLU A 85 4.56 -14.44 3.07
N ILE A 86 4.47 -13.53 4.03
CA ILE A 86 4.31 -12.09 3.76
C ILE A 86 5.51 -11.57 2.97
N ASP A 87 6.73 -11.88 3.42
CA ASP A 87 7.96 -11.43 2.77
C ASP A 87 8.08 -12.00 1.34
N ASP A 88 7.76 -13.28 1.15
CA ASP A 88 7.80 -13.94 -0.15
C ASP A 88 6.80 -13.33 -1.14
N ILE A 89 5.57 -13.03 -0.69
CA ILE A 89 4.59 -12.35 -1.55
C ILE A 89 5.04 -10.91 -1.83
N ASN A 90 5.50 -10.17 -0.82
CA ASN A 90 5.95 -8.79 -0.99
C ASN A 90 7.13 -8.65 -1.96
N ARG A 91 8.01 -9.66 -2.05
CA ARG A 91 9.15 -9.67 -2.98
C ARG A 91 8.73 -9.50 -4.44
N PHE A 92 7.54 -10.01 -4.80
CA PHE A 92 7.01 -9.97 -6.17
C PHE A 92 5.71 -9.16 -6.29
N TYR A 93 5.22 -8.58 -5.19
CA TYR A 93 3.98 -7.81 -5.19
C TYR A 93 4.23 -6.40 -5.70
N THR A 94 3.76 -6.13 -6.91
CA THR A 94 3.53 -4.76 -7.38
C THR A 94 2.12 -4.35 -6.96
N TYR A 95 2.01 -3.27 -6.18
CA TYR A 95 0.71 -2.68 -5.86
C TYR A 95 -0.07 -2.41 -7.16
N GLN A 96 -1.34 -2.83 -7.18
CA GLN A 96 -2.27 -2.54 -8.26
C GLN A 96 -3.48 -1.81 -7.66
N PRO A 97 -3.80 -0.60 -8.14
CA PRO A 97 -4.97 0.12 -7.69
C PRO A 97 -6.23 -0.63 -8.15
N GLN A 98 -7.36 -0.34 -7.51
CA GLN A 98 -8.64 -0.85 -8.00
C GLN A 98 -8.86 -0.37 -9.44
N PRO A 99 -9.49 -1.16 -10.34
CA PRO A 99 -9.63 -0.80 -11.75
C PRO A 99 -10.22 0.60 -11.99
N GLU A 100 -11.17 1.01 -11.13
CA GLU A 100 -11.82 2.32 -11.20
C GLU A 100 -10.89 3.47 -10.78
N GLN A 101 -9.85 3.15 -10.02
CA GLN A 101 -8.80 4.08 -9.58
C GLN A 101 -7.54 3.97 -10.42
N ALA A 102 -7.39 2.95 -11.28
CA ALA A 102 -6.24 2.83 -12.17
C ALA A 102 -6.29 3.90 -13.25
N PHE A 103 -5.15 4.52 -13.56
CA PHE A 103 -5.05 5.30 -14.78
C PHE A 103 -5.09 4.37 -15.98
N THR A 104 -5.77 4.79 -17.03
CA THR A 104 -5.64 4.18 -18.35
C THR A 104 -4.34 4.66 -19.00
N ASN A 105 -3.80 3.89 -19.94
CA ASN A 105 -2.60 4.29 -20.71
C ASN A 105 -2.77 5.68 -21.37
N GLN A 106 -3.99 6.02 -21.79
CA GLN A 106 -4.28 7.32 -22.39
C GLN A 106 -4.24 8.45 -21.34
N GLU A 107 -4.73 8.20 -20.13
CA GLU A 107 -4.67 9.15 -19.02
C GLU A 107 -3.21 9.37 -18.56
N GLU A 108 -2.42 8.30 -18.42
CA GLU A 108 -0.99 8.40 -18.08
C GLU A 108 -0.22 9.20 -19.12
N SER A 109 -0.41 8.89 -20.41
CA SER A 109 0.25 9.61 -21.52
C SER A 109 -0.12 11.10 -21.54
N ASN A 110 -1.39 11.42 -21.28
CA ASN A 110 -1.86 12.80 -21.18
C ASN A 110 -1.22 13.52 -19.98
N LEU A 111 -1.20 12.91 -18.80
CA LEU A 111 -0.57 13.48 -17.61
C LEU A 111 0.94 13.66 -17.79
N HIS A 112 1.62 12.70 -18.40
CA HIS A 112 3.03 12.83 -18.79
C HIS A 112 3.28 14.08 -19.65
N SER A 113 2.42 14.29 -20.65
CA SER A 113 2.54 15.42 -21.57
C SER A 113 2.31 16.75 -20.82
N LYS A 114 1.25 16.82 -20.01
CA LYS A 114 0.96 17.98 -19.16
C LYS A 114 2.10 18.32 -18.19
N LEU A 115 2.72 17.30 -17.57
CA LEU A 115 3.86 17.51 -16.67
C LEU A 115 5.06 18.11 -17.42
N ASN A 116 5.35 17.63 -18.64
CA ASN A 116 6.42 18.20 -19.46
C ASN A 116 6.12 19.65 -19.87
N ASP A 117 4.87 19.94 -20.23
CA ASP A 117 4.45 21.29 -20.59
C ASP A 117 4.59 22.26 -19.40
N ILE A 118 4.16 21.81 -18.20
CA ILE A 118 4.34 22.56 -16.95
C ILE A 118 5.81 22.86 -16.68
N LEU A 119 6.69 21.86 -16.80
CA LEU A 119 8.14 22.06 -16.61
C LEU A 119 8.72 23.06 -17.61
N SER A 120 8.33 22.96 -18.88
CA SER A 120 8.75 23.90 -19.92
C SER A 120 8.27 25.33 -19.65
N GLU A 121 7.05 25.49 -19.15
CA GLU A 121 6.49 26.79 -18.79
C GLU A 121 7.17 27.40 -17.56
N LEU A 122 7.44 26.58 -16.53
CA LEU A 122 8.15 27.01 -15.33
C LEU A 122 9.57 27.49 -15.67
N GLU A 123 10.29 26.76 -16.51
CA GLU A 123 11.62 27.15 -16.99
C GLU A 123 11.59 28.52 -17.67
N LYS A 124 10.64 28.73 -18.60
CA LYS A 124 10.47 30.00 -19.32
C LYS A 124 10.12 31.18 -18.40
N GLN A 125 9.47 30.90 -17.27
CA GLN A 125 9.12 31.90 -16.27
C GLN A 125 10.26 32.19 -15.27
N GLY A 126 11.42 31.52 -15.42
CA GLY A 126 12.59 31.69 -14.56
C GLY A 126 12.65 30.74 -13.36
N PHE A 127 11.75 29.75 -13.28
CA PHE A 127 11.73 28.72 -12.24
C PHE A 127 12.56 27.50 -12.68
N GLY A 128 13.87 27.69 -12.79
CA GLY A 128 14.82 26.67 -13.23
C GLY A 128 15.49 25.88 -12.10
N GLN A 129 14.98 25.97 -10.86
CA GLN A 129 15.58 25.28 -9.72
C GLN A 129 15.38 23.76 -9.85
N GLN A 130 16.47 22.99 -9.79
CA GLN A 130 16.45 21.52 -9.97
C GLN A 130 15.41 20.81 -9.10
N ILE A 131 15.23 21.25 -7.86
CA ILE A 131 14.26 20.69 -6.92
C ILE A 131 12.82 20.70 -7.46
N ILE A 132 12.44 21.71 -8.25
CA ILE A 132 11.11 21.77 -8.89
C ILE A 132 10.97 20.64 -9.90
N PHE A 133 12.02 20.44 -10.70
CA PHE A 133 12.05 19.40 -11.73
C PHE A 133 12.02 18.03 -11.09
N ASP A 134 12.87 17.78 -10.09
CA ASP A 134 12.92 16.50 -9.39
C ASP A 134 11.56 16.13 -8.80
N GLU A 135 10.88 17.07 -8.12
CA GLU A 135 9.56 16.83 -7.53
C GLU A 135 8.47 16.54 -8.56
N ILE A 136 8.42 17.31 -9.66
CA ILE A 136 7.40 17.17 -10.69
C ILE A 136 7.68 15.94 -11.58
N GLU A 137 8.94 15.64 -11.90
CA GLU A 137 9.31 14.46 -12.68
C GLU A 137 9.08 13.16 -11.90
N ASP A 138 9.31 13.15 -10.59
CA ASP A 138 9.07 12.00 -9.74
C ASP A 138 7.62 11.50 -9.82
N LEU A 139 6.64 12.40 -10.03
CA LEU A 139 5.24 12.03 -10.22
C LEU A 139 5.01 11.06 -11.39
N LYS A 140 5.85 11.12 -12.43
CA LYS A 140 5.76 10.24 -13.61
C LYS A 140 5.96 8.77 -13.24
N ASN A 141 6.69 8.49 -12.16
CA ASN A 141 7.01 7.13 -11.72
C ASN A 141 5.90 6.48 -10.86
N HIS A 142 4.84 7.23 -10.55
CA HIS A 142 3.90 6.88 -9.48
C HIS A 142 2.45 6.66 -9.95
N PHE A 143 2.20 6.55 -11.26
CA PHE A 143 0.83 6.31 -11.77
C PHE A 143 0.23 4.99 -11.26
N ASN A 144 1.07 4.01 -10.93
CA ASN A 144 0.67 2.76 -10.29
C ASN A 144 0.02 2.94 -8.92
N LEU A 145 0.12 4.10 -8.26
CA LEU A 145 -0.56 4.37 -6.99
C LEU A 145 -2.08 4.51 -7.14
N GLY A 146 -2.57 4.72 -8.36
CA GLY A 146 -3.98 5.01 -8.64
C GLY A 146 -4.33 6.51 -8.45
N LYS A 147 -5.39 6.94 -9.14
CA LYS A 147 -5.83 8.34 -9.29
C LYS A 147 -5.83 9.10 -7.97
N LYS A 148 -6.60 8.63 -6.97
CA LYS A 148 -6.72 9.33 -5.69
C LYS A 148 -5.37 9.53 -4.98
N THR A 149 -4.59 8.46 -4.86
CA THR A 149 -3.31 8.51 -4.15
C THR A 149 -2.28 9.34 -4.91
N TRP A 150 -2.27 9.25 -6.24
CA TRP A 150 -1.41 10.07 -7.09
C TRP A 150 -1.71 11.57 -6.95
N PHE A 151 -2.98 11.97 -6.95
CA PHE A 151 -3.37 13.38 -6.73
C PHE A 151 -3.07 13.88 -5.31
N GLN A 152 -3.11 13.01 -4.30
CA GLN A 152 -2.64 13.34 -2.96
C GLN A 152 -1.13 13.56 -2.91
N LEU A 153 -0.36 12.72 -3.61
CA LEU A 153 1.09 12.89 -3.76
C LEU A 153 1.43 14.22 -4.45
N LEU A 154 0.75 14.52 -5.57
CA LEU A 154 0.87 15.81 -6.25
C LEU A 154 0.64 16.97 -5.28
N LYS A 155 -0.47 16.96 -4.53
CA LYS A 155 -0.79 18.02 -3.57
C LYS A 155 0.30 18.18 -2.51
N GLY A 156 0.82 17.08 -1.97
CA GLY A 156 1.92 17.09 -1.00
C GLY A 156 3.16 17.78 -1.55
N LYS A 157 3.67 17.31 -2.70
CA LYS A 157 4.86 17.89 -3.34
C LYS A 157 4.70 19.37 -3.67
N LEU A 158 3.53 19.78 -4.17
CA LEU A 158 3.24 21.17 -4.45
C LEU A 158 3.19 22.05 -3.18
N ILE A 159 2.71 21.52 -2.07
CA ILE A 159 2.73 22.20 -0.77
C ILE A 159 4.18 22.37 -0.30
N ASP A 160 5.02 21.35 -0.45
CA ASP A 160 6.44 21.41 -0.06
C ASP A 160 7.20 22.49 -0.85
N LEU A 161 6.99 22.58 -2.17
CA LEU A 161 7.54 23.66 -3.00
C LEU A 161 7.05 25.06 -2.58
N THR A 162 5.85 25.15 -1.98
CA THR A 162 5.32 26.41 -1.45
C THR A 162 5.94 26.76 -0.10
N THR A 163 6.07 25.79 0.82
CA THR A 163 6.59 26.02 2.18
C THR A 163 8.07 26.39 2.15
N GLU A 164 8.81 25.84 1.20
CA GLU A 164 10.21 26.20 0.90
C GLU A 164 10.35 27.55 0.18
N LYS A 165 9.23 28.21 -0.14
CA LYS A 165 9.15 29.49 -0.88
C LYS A 165 9.78 29.44 -2.27
N ILE A 166 9.78 28.26 -2.89
CA ILE A 166 10.32 28.04 -4.23
C ILE A 166 9.29 28.47 -5.27
N LEU A 167 8.03 28.07 -5.09
CA LEU A 167 6.91 28.44 -5.96
C LEU A 167 5.83 29.22 -5.19
N GLU A 168 5.26 30.20 -5.88
CA GLU A 168 4.13 30.96 -5.35
C GLU A 168 2.83 30.14 -5.38
N LYS A 169 1.92 30.43 -4.44
CA LYS A 169 0.62 29.75 -4.33
C LYS A 169 -0.19 29.80 -5.63
N THR A 170 -0.08 30.88 -6.40
CA THR A 170 -0.76 31.08 -7.68
C THR A 170 -0.29 30.09 -8.74
N ILE A 171 1.03 29.88 -8.83
CA ILE A 171 1.66 28.93 -9.75
C ILE A 171 1.24 27.50 -9.38
N ILE A 172 1.33 27.17 -8.10
CA ILE A 172 0.94 25.87 -7.56
C ILE A 172 -0.54 25.56 -7.83
N ALA A 173 -1.43 26.54 -7.62
CA ALA A 173 -2.84 26.39 -7.93
C ALA A 173 -3.08 26.16 -9.44
N SER A 174 -2.29 26.83 -10.29
CA SER A 174 -2.35 26.62 -11.74
C SER A 174 -1.91 25.20 -12.12
N ILE A 175 -0.78 24.72 -11.59
CA ILE A 175 -0.27 23.36 -11.82
C ILE A 175 -1.31 22.32 -11.41
N PHE A 176 -1.85 22.43 -10.19
CA PHE A 176 -2.85 21.49 -9.69
C PHE A 176 -4.11 21.49 -10.56
N ARG A 177 -4.58 22.67 -11.00
CA ARG A 177 -5.73 22.78 -11.91
C ARG A 177 -5.46 22.11 -13.25
N THR A 178 -4.33 22.41 -13.89
CA THR A 178 -3.96 21.82 -15.18
C THR A 178 -3.90 20.29 -15.13
N LEU A 179 -3.36 19.73 -14.05
CA LEU A 179 -3.26 18.28 -13.88
C LEU A 179 -4.59 17.64 -13.47
N SER A 180 -5.45 18.33 -12.73
CA SER A 180 -6.78 17.84 -12.31
C SER A 180 -7.86 17.94 -13.40
N GLU A 181 -7.61 18.66 -14.49
CA GLU A 181 -8.51 18.69 -15.65
C GLU A 181 -8.74 17.29 -16.22
N GLY A 182 -10.01 16.85 -16.22
CA GLY A 182 -10.41 15.49 -16.59
C GLY A 182 -10.61 14.55 -15.39
N PHE A 183 -10.24 14.98 -14.17
CA PHE A 183 -10.29 14.18 -12.94
C PHE A 183 -11.06 14.89 -11.82
N GLN A 184 -12.09 15.67 -12.16
CA GLN A 184 -12.78 16.54 -11.19
C GLN A 184 -13.41 15.79 -10.03
N GLU A 185 -13.92 14.58 -10.25
CA GLU A 185 -14.48 13.75 -9.18
C GLU A 185 -13.41 13.36 -8.14
N VAL A 186 -12.21 13.02 -8.60
CA VAL A 186 -11.08 12.67 -7.72
C VAL A 186 -10.56 13.90 -6.98
N SER A 187 -10.52 15.04 -7.66
CA SER A 187 -10.01 16.29 -7.10
C SER A 187 -10.88 16.83 -5.97
N LYS A 188 -12.21 16.75 -6.12
CA LYS A 188 -13.18 17.11 -5.07
C LYS A 188 -13.09 16.26 -3.81
N LEU A 189 -12.58 15.03 -3.91
CA LEU A 189 -12.39 14.14 -2.76
C LEU A 189 -11.12 14.47 -1.95
N ILE A 190 -10.30 15.39 -2.45
CA ILE A 190 -8.98 15.74 -1.89
C ILE A 190 -8.92 17.23 -1.47
N GLU A 191 -9.98 18.01 -1.75
CA GLU A 191 -10.21 19.35 -1.16
C GLU A 191 -10.49 19.25 0.35
#